data_AF-A0A7S4UFH0-F1
#
_entry.id   AF-A0A7S4UFH0-F1
#
_cell.length_a   1.000
_cell.length_b   1.000
_cell.length_c   1.000
_cell.angle_alpha   90.00
_cell.angle_beta   90.00
_cell.angle_gamma   90.00
#
_symmetry.space_group_name_H-M   'P 1'
#
loop_
_entity.id
_entity.type
_entity.pdbx_description
1 polymer ?
#
loop_
_entity_poly.entity_id
_entity_poly.type
_entity_poly.pdbx_seq_one_letter_code
_entity_poly.pdbx_strand_id
1 'polypeptide(L)'
;MADAKYAEHMEYLQQRLTESKKVQATRGNAAYVAAQAKRAASGPQTWRQMKGVPLMIHEIKHIGNKPFMVGFATVALGAVYAQTKFTGTFSLPMLSILSGWVRIFQSSWV
;
A
#
# COMPACT_ATOMS: atom_id res chain seq x y z
N MET A 1 -2.25 39.47 -10.53
CA MET A 1 -0.85 39.16 -10.12
C MET A 1 -0.61 37.68 -9.84
N ALA A 2 -1.62 36.88 -9.44
CA ALA A 2 -1.48 35.43 -9.30
C ALA A 2 -1.29 34.72 -10.66
N ASP A 3 -1.95 35.22 -11.72
CA ASP A 3 -1.95 34.57 -13.04
C ASP A 3 -0.59 34.65 -13.75
N ALA A 4 0.15 35.74 -13.54
CA ALA A 4 1.50 35.92 -14.09
C ALA A 4 2.51 34.95 -13.46
N LYS A 5 2.47 34.77 -12.14
CA LYS A 5 3.31 33.79 -11.43
C LYS A 5 2.97 32.36 -11.86
N TYR A 6 1.68 32.06 -12.05
CA TYR A 6 1.25 30.75 -12.51
C TYR A 6 1.76 30.42 -13.92
N ALA A 7 1.71 31.38 -14.84
CA ALA A 7 2.23 31.23 -16.20
C ALA A 7 3.75 30.96 -16.22
N GLU A 8 4.52 31.71 -15.43
CA GLU A 8 5.97 31.51 -15.28
C GLU A 8 6.31 30.12 -14.72
N HIS A 9 5.57 29.66 -13.70
CA HIS A 9 5.75 28.32 -13.16
C HIS A 9 5.41 27.23 -14.18
N MET A 10 4.36 27.40 -15.00
CA MET A 10 4.02 26.42 -16.03
C MET A 10 5.07 26.39 -17.14
N GLU A 11 5.59 27.53 -17.56
CA GLU A 11 6.67 27.59 -18.54
C GLU A 11 7.94 26.88 -18.02
N TYR A 12 8.30 27.12 -16.76
CA TYR A 12 9.41 26.41 -16.11
C TYR A 12 9.19 24.89 -16.12
N LEU A 13 8.00 24.41 -15.73
CA LEU A 13 7.71 22.97 -15.73
C LEU A 13 7.74 22.37 -17.15
N GLN A 14 7.25 23.09 -18.15
CA GLN A 14 7.32 22.68 -19.55
C GLN A 14 8.76 22.55 -20.04
N GLN A 15 9.62 23.53 -19.73
CA GLN A 15 11.05 23.48 -20.06
C GLN A 15 11.71 22.25 -19.43
N ARG A 16 11.47 21.98 -18.14
CA ARG A 16 12.02 20.82 -17.43
C ARG A 16 11.50 19.49 -17.98
N LEU A 17 10.25 19.45 -18.44
CA LEU A 17 9.70 18.28 -19.14
C LEU A 17 10.40 18.03 -20.46
N THR A 18 10.66 19.07 -21.26
CA THR A 18 11.41 18.92 -22.52
C THR A 18 12.85 18.48 -22.30
N GLU A 19 13.54 19.02 -21.29
CA GLU A 19 14.88 18.55 -20.89
C GLU A 19 14.87 17.08 -20.48
N SER A 20 13.91 16.70 -19.63
CA SER A 20 13.77 15.32 -19.16
C SER A 20 13.50 14.34 -20.31
N LYS A 21 12.67 14.73 -21.28
CA LYS A 21 12.41 13.94 -22.50
C LYS A 21 13.67 13.80 -23.36
N LYS A 22 14.48 14.87 -23.50
CA LYS A 22 15.77 14.80 -24.22
C LYS A 22 16.75 13.83 -23.53
N VAL A 23 16.86 13.91 -22.20
CA VAL A 23 17.69 12.98 -21.41
C VAL A 23 17.16 11.54 -21.46
N GLN A 24 15.85 11.36 -21.55
CA GLN A 24 15.24 10.04 -21.70
C GLN A 24 15.51 9.47 -23.10
N ALA A 25 15.43 10.30 -24.14
CA ALA A 25 15.74 9.91 -25.51
C ALA A 25 17.21 9.48 -25.68
N THR A 26 18.15 10.14 -25.00
CA THR A 26 19.58 9.78 -25.08
C THR A 26 19.94 8.48 -24.36
N ARG A 27 19.20 8.08 -23.32
CA ARG A 27 19.47 6.85 -22.56
C ARG A 27 19.00 5.58 -23.27
N GLY A 28 18.04 5.68 -24.19
CA GLY A 28 17.45 4.53 -24.87
C GLY A 28 16.56 3.67 -23.96
N ASN A 29 15.57 2.99 -24.56
CA ASN A 29 14.54 2.26 -23.82
C ASN A 29 15.13 1.11 -22.97
N ALA A 30 16.16 0.43 -23.49
CA ALA A 30 16.84 -0.66 -22.79
C ALA A 30 17.55 -0.20 -21.50
N ALA A 31 18.23 0.95 -21.52
CA ALA A 31 18.89 1.46 -20.31
C ALA A 31 17.88 2.00 -19.30
N TYR A 32 16.74 2.53 -19.77
CA TYR A 32 15.62 2.92 -18.88
C TYR A 32 15.05 1.70 -18.15
N VAL A 33 14.74 0.63 -18.88
CA VAL A 33 14.25 -0.63 -18.30
C VAL A 33 15.28 -1.23 -17.34
N ALA A 34 16.57 -1.24 -17.71
CA ALA A 34 17.63 -1.72 -16.83
C ALA A 34 17.79 -0.85 -15.56
N ALA A 35 17.63 0.47 -15.65
CA ALA A 35 17.70 1.37 -14.50
C ALA A 35 16.48 1.24 -13.58
N GLN A 36 15.27 1.09 -14.15
CA GLN A 36 14.05 0.77 -13.41
C GLN A 36 14.18 -0.59 -12.72
N ALA A 37 14.63 -1.62 -13.44
CA ALA A 37 14.86 -2.95 -12.89
C ALA A 37 15.90 -2.91 -11.76
N LYS A 38 16.99 -2.15 -11.90
CA LYS A 38 17.97 -1.94 -10.82
C LYS A 38 17.36 -1.23 -9.61
N ARG A 39 16.50 -0.23 -9.81
CA ARG A 39 15.79 0.46 -8.71
C ARG A 39 14.80 -0.46 -7.99
N ALA A 40 14.04 -1.25 -8.75
CA ALA A 40 13.13 -2.25 -8.20
C ALA A 40 13.89 -3.36 -7.46
N ALA A 41 15.03 -3.81 -8.00
CA ALA A 41 15.88 -4.83 -7.39
C ALA A 41 16.65 -4.32 -6.16
N SER A 42 16.98 -3.02 -6.11
CA SER A 42 17.72 -2.42 -4.99
C SER A 42 16.92 -2.30 -3.69
N GLY A 43 15.63 -2.68 -3.70
CA GLY A 43 14.75 -2.66 -2.54
C GLY A 43 14.47 -1.25 -2.00
N PRO A 44 13.58 -1.14 -1.00
CA PRO A 44 13.29 0.14 -0.36
C PRO A 44 14.53 0.61 0.42
N GLN A 45 15.07 1.77 0.04
CA GLN A 45 16.29 2.33 0.64
C GLN A 45 16.05 2.92 2.03
N THR A 46 14.78 3.19 2.37
CA THR A 46 14.39 3.79 3.66
C THR A 46 13.16 3.11 4.23
N TRP A 47 13.06 3.06 5.56
CA TRP A 47 11.93 2.45 6.29
C TRP A 47 10.57 3.06 5.89
N ARG A 48 10.53 4.35 5.53
CA ARG A 48 9.31 5.04 5.08
C ARG A 48 8.78 4.56 3.72
N GLN A 49 9.68 4.05 2.88
CA GLN A 49 9.35 3.51 1.57
C GLN A 49 8.99 2.02 1.65
N MET A 50 9.27 1.35 2.77
CA MET A 50 8.85 -0.02 3.01
C MET A 50 7.35 -0.06 3.31
N LYS A 51 6.64 -1.01 2.70
CA LYS A 51 5.22 -1.30 2.93
C LYS A 51 5.04 -2.81 3.02
N GLY A 52 4.02 -3.27 3.75
CA GLY A 52 3.68 -4.69 3.83
C GLY A 52 4.78 -5.56 4.47
N VAL A 53 5.08 -6.70 3.87
CA VAL A 53 6.00 -7.72 4.41
C VAL A 53 7.44 -7.20 4.63
N PRO A 54 8.07 -6.46 3.69
CA PRO A 54 9.37 -5.83 3.94
C PRO A 54 9.38 -4.90 5.16
N LEU A 55 8.31 -4.15 5.39
CA LEU A 55 8.18 -3.30 6.57
C LEU A 55 8.05 -4.14 7.84
N MET A 56 7.24 -5.20 7.83
CA MET A 56 7.13 -6.11 8.98
C MET A 56 8.48 -6.73 9.36
N ILE A 57 9.27 -7.18 8.38
CA ILE A 57 10.61 -7.73 8.62
C ILE A 57 11.56 -6.67 9.18
N HIS A 58 11.45 -5.43 8.71
CA HIS A 58 12.20 -4.30 9.24
C HIS A 58 11.81 -4.02 10.71
N GLU A 59 10.52 -4.01 11.03
CA GLU A 59 9.98 -3.74 12.37
C GLU A 59 10.33 -4.84 13.39
N ILE A 60 10.40 -6.11 12.99
CA ILE A 60 10.84 -7.21 13.86
C ILE A 60 12.27 -7.01 14.39
N LYS A 61 13.12 -6.27 13.66
CA LYS A 61 14.49 -6.01 14.10
C LYS A 61 14.56 -4.97 15.23
N HIS A 62 13.53 -4.16 15.43
CA HIS A 62 13.47 -3.20 16.53
C HIS A 62 13.05 -3.86 17.84
N ILE A 63 13.88 -3.75 18.88
CA ILE A 63 13.67 -4.38 20.19
C ILE A 63 12.30 -4.03 20.80
N GLY A 64 11.82 -2.80 20.61
CA GLY A 64 10.52 -2.35 21.12
C GLY A 64 9.30 -2.97 20.41
N ASN A 65 9.42 -3.31 19.13
CA ASN A 65 8.29 -3.80 18.31
C ASN A 65 8.22 -5.32 18.22
N LYS A 66 9.27 -6.04 18.65
CA LYS A 66 9.31 -7.51 18.72
C LYS A 66 8.09 -8.16 19.40
N PRO A 67 7.67 -7.78 20.62
CA PRO A 67 6.53 -8.45 21.27
C PRO A 67 5.22 -8.26 20.50
N PHE A 68 5.01 -7.09 19.89
CA PHE A 68 3.85 -6.83 19.05
C PHE A 68 3.84 -7.70 17.79
N MET A 69 4.99 -7.82 17.11
CA MET A 69 5.12 -8.65 15.91
C MET A 69 4.93 -10.15 16.19
N VAL A 70 5.40 -10.64 17.33
CA VAL A 70 5.17 -12.02 17.79
C VAL A 70 3.69 -12.25 18.08
N GLY A 71 3.03 -11.29 18.75
CA GLY A 71 1.58 -11.33 18.98
C GLY A 71 0.79 -11.36 17.67
N PHE A 72 1.13 -10.48 16.73
CA PHE A 72 0.52 -10.43 15.40
C PHE A 72 0.68 -11.77 14.65
N ALA A 73 1.88 -12.34 14.64
CA ALA A 73 2.13 -13.63 13.99
C ALA A 73 1.33 -14.77 14.62
N THR A 74 1.22 -14.78 15.95
CA THR A 74 0.43 -15.78 16.69
C THR A 74 -1.05 -15.70 16.32
N VAL A 75 -1.63 -14.50 16.31
CA VAL A 75 -3.03 -14.29 15.93
C VAL A 75 -3.26 -14.66 14.46
N ALA A 76 -2.35 -14.30 13.56
CA ALA A 76 -2.45 -14.64 12.14
C ALA A 76 -2.45 -16.16 11.92
N LEU A 77 -1.55 -16.90 12.60
CA LEU A 77 -1.52 -18.36 12.55
C LEU A 77 -2.78 -18.98 13.16
N GLY A 78 -3.28 -18.41 14.26
CA GLY A 78 -4.55 -18.82 14.87
C GLY A 78 -5.74 -18.63 13.93
N ALA A 79 -5.79 -17.51 13.20
CA ALA A 79 -6.84 -17.23 12.22
C ALA A 79 -6.79 -18.21 11.04
N VAL A 80 -5.59 -18.51 10.52
CA VAL A 80 -5.42 -19.51 9.45
C VAL A 80 -5.83 -20.90 9.95
N TYR A 81 -5.42 -21.28 11.17
CA TYR A 81 -5.83 -22.55 11.77
C TYR A 81 -7.36 -22.64 11.95
N ALA A 82 -7.98 -21.58 12.45
CA ALA A 82 -9.44 -21.49 12.57
C ALA A 82 -10.12 -21.63 11.19
N GLN A 83 -9.61 -20.97 10.15
CA GLN A 83 -10.11 -21.14 8.79
C GLN A 83 -10.05 -22.60 8.33
N THR A 84 -8.96 -23.32 8.59
CA THR A 84 -8.86 -24.76 8.22
C THR A 84 -9.82 -25.67 8.99
N LYS A 85 -10.30 -25.26 10.16
CA LYS A 85 -11.20 -26.08 11.01
C LYS A 85 -12.67 -25.69 10.90
N PHE A 86 -12.97 -24.45 10.53
CA PHE A 86 -14.34 -23.92 10.44
C PHE A 86 -14.80 -23.63 9.00
N THR A 87 -14.08 -24.08 7.98
CA THR A 87 -14.49 -24.00 6.56
C THR A 87 -15.53 -25.04 6.15
N GLY A 88 -15.88 -25.98 7.05
CA GLY A 88 -17.06 -26.82 6.90
C GLY A 88 -18.27 -26.09 7.45
N THR A 89 -19.19 -25.71 6.55
CA THR A 89 -20.42 -24.94 6.82
C THR A 89 -20.22 -23.46 7.19
N PHE A 90 -19.90 -22.65 6.18
CA PHE A 90 -20.54 -21.33 6.06
C PHE A 90 -22.03 -21.51 5.68
N SER A 91 -22.75 -22.35 6.42
CA SER A 91 -24.21 -22.37 6.40
C SER A 91 -24.61 -21.15 7.21
N LEU A 92 -25.11 -20.10 6.55
CA LEU A 92 -26.49 -19.56 6.57
C LEU A 92 -27.21 -18.95 7.82
N PRO A 93 -26.72 -18.80 9.07
CA PRO A 93 -27.38 -17.94 10.06
C PRO A 93 -26.62 -16.62 10.33
N MET A 94 -25.41 -16.39 9.81
CA MET A 94 -24.71 -15.11 10.06
C MET A 94 -25.22 -13.96 9.16
N LEU A 95 -25.71 -14.27 7.96
CA LEU A 95 -26.35 -13.29 7.07
C LEU A 95 -27.73 -12.83 7.60
N SER A 96 -28.45 -13.67 8.36
CA SER A 96 -29.71 -13.24 8.99
C SER A 96 -29.45 -12.27 10.14
N ILE A 97 -28.39 -12.50 10.93
CA ILE A 97 -27.98 -11.59 12.01
C ILE A 97 -27.56 -10.23 11.42
N LEU A 98 -26.73 -10.20 10.36
CA LEU A 98 -26.33 -8.95 9.72
C LEU A 98 -27.51 -8.20 9.07
N SER A 99 -28.48 -8.91 8.48
CA SER A 99 -29.70 -8.29 7.94
C SER A 99 -30.62 -7.72 9.03
N GLY A 100 -30.63 -8.31 10.23
CA GLY A 100 -31.37 -7.81 11.39
C GLY A 100 -30.81 -6.50 11.92
N TRP A 101 -29.47 -6.39 12.00
CA TRP A 101 -28.81 -5.15 12.43
C TRP A 101 -28.97 -4.00 11.43
N VAL A 102 -28.97 -4.27 10.12
CA VAL A 102 -29.22 -3.25 9.09
C VAL A 102 -30.65 -2.69 9.17
N ARG A 103 -31.65 -3.53 9.48
CA ARG A 103 -33.04 -3.07 9.65
C ARG A 103 -33.24 -2.24 10.92
N ILE A 104 -32.60 -2.60 12.02
CA ILE A 104 -32.67 -1.84 13.28
C ILE A 104 -32.03 -0.45 13.12
N PHE A 105 -30.93 -0.34 12.38
CA PHE A 105 -30.26 0.95 12.15
C PHE A 105 -31.03 1.88 11.19
N GLN A 106 -31.80 1.33 10.24
CA GLN A 106 -32.64 2.15 9.33
C GLN A 106 -33.96 2.63 9.96
N SER A 107 -34.51 1.94 10.97
CA SER A 107 -35.74 2.38 11.65
C SER A 107 -35.53 3.47 12.71
N SER A 108 -34.28 3.88 12.98
CA SER A 108 -33.97 4.93 13.96
C SER A 108 -33.80 6.32 13.34
N TRP A 109 -34.05 6.47 12.03
CA TRP A 109 -33.99 7.73 11.28
C TRP A 109 -35.25 7.96 10.42
N VAL A 110 -36.42 7.61 10.95
CA VAL A 110 -37.73 8.15 10.53
C VAL A 110 -38.48 8.59 11.78
#